data_AF-A0A3D4QR61-F1
#
_entry.id   AF-A0A3D4QR61-F1
#
_cell.length_a   1.000
_cell.length_b   1.000
_cell.length_c   1.000
_cell.angle_alpha   90.00
_cell.angle_beta   90.00
_cell.angle_gamma   90.00
#
_symmetry.space_group_name_H-M   'P 1'
#
loop_
_entity.id
_entity.type
_entity.pdbx_description
1 polymer ?
#
loop_
_entity_poly.entity_id
_entity_poly.type
_entity_poly.pdbx_seq_one_letter_code
_entity_poly.pdbx_strand_id
1 'polypeptide(L)' 'WTNAKTPKDPDVWFNAATRHEGSWWPDWQKWIAKKSGGQVAARRPGDGKLTAIEDAPGTYAAVRLG' A
#
# COMPACT_ATOMS: atom_id res chain seq x y z
N TRP A 1 -11.74 -9.75 -4.78
CA TRP A 1 -12.31 -9.75 -6.14
C TRP A 1 -11.46 -8.90 -7.05
N THR A 2 -11.31 -9.26 -8.33
CA THR A 2 -10.66 -8.41 -9.33
C THR A 2 -11.41 -8.45 -10.66
N ASN A 3 -11.41 -7.33 -11.39
CA ASN A 3 -11.91 -7.19 -12.75
C ASN A 3 -11.18 -6.02 -13.42
N ALA A 4 -10.60 -6.26 -14.60
CA ALA A 4 -9.81 -5.26 -15.32
C ALA A 4 -10.67 -4.22 -16.07
N LYS A 5 -11.97 -4.47 -16.26
CA LYS A 5 -12.90 -3.53 -16.89
C LYS A 5 -13.42 -2.54 -15.85
N THR A 6 -13.79 -1.34 -16.30
CA THR A 6 -14.34 -0.26 -15.47
C THR A 6 -15.68 0.26 -16.04
N PRO A 7 -16.76 -0.56 -16.00
CA PRO A 7 -18.08 -0.12 -16.42
C PRO A 7 -18.62 1.00 -15.50
N LYS A 8 -19.60 1.76 -15.98
CA LYS A 8 -20.23 2.84 -15.19
C LYS A 8 -21.01 2.32 -13.98
N ASP A 9 -21.60 1.13 -14.12
CA ASP A 9 -22.42 0.49 -13.10
C ASP A 9 -21.54 -0.46 -12.25
N PRO A 10 -21.48 -0.27 -10.91
CA PRO A 10 -20.70 -1.14 -10.03
C PRO A 10 -21.23 -2.58 -9.97
N ASP A 11 -22.53 -2.81 -10.14
CA ASP A 11 -23.10 -4.16 -10.12
C ASP A 11 -22.63 -4.95 -11.35
N VAL A 12 -22.51 -4.27 -12.49
CA VAL A 12 -21.92 -4.83 -13.72
C VAL A 12 -20.44 -5.19 -13.51
N TRP A 13 -19.68 -4.37 -12.77
CA TRP A 13 -18.29 -4.70 -12.42
C TRP A 13 -18.20 -5.95 -11.54
N PHE A 14 -19.03 -6.00 -10.49
CA PHE A 14 -19.01 -7.05 -9.47
C PHE A 14 -19.46 -8.40 -10.03
N ASN A 15 -20.55 -8.43 -10.80
CA ASN A 15 -21.07 -9.67 -11.41
C ASN A 15 -20.08 -10.33 -12.38
N ALA A 16 -19.18 -9.55 -12.97
CA ALA A 16 -18.13 -10.04 -13.86
C ALA A 16 -16.76 -10.24 -13.17
N ALA A 17 -16.65 -9.97 -11.86
CA ALA A 17 -15.40 -10.03 -11.13
C ALA A 17 -15.06 -11.44 -10.64
N THR A 18 -13.77 -11.78 -10.67
CA THR A 18 -13.28 -13.05 -10.14
C THR A 18 -13.02 -12.92 -8.64
N ARG A 19 -13.61 -13.80 -7.82
CA ARG A 19 -13.29 -13.91 -6.39
C ARG A 19 -11.91 -14.55 -6.21
N HIS A 20 -11.13 -13.99 -5.29
CA HIS A 20 -9.84 -14.54 -4.85
C HIS A 20 -9.89 -14.66 -3.33
N GLU A 21 -9.39 -15.76 -2.79
CA GLU A 21 -9.33 -15.96 -1.34
C GLU A 21 -8.09 -15.30 -0.73
N GLY A 22 -8.18 -14.90 0.54
CA GLY A 22 -7.11 -14.22 1.26
C GLY A 22 -7.08 -12.71 1.07
N SER A 23 -5.99 -12.09 1.53
CA SER A 23 -5.79 -10.63 1.47
C SER A 23 -5.62 -10.15 0.02
N TRP A 24 -6.01 -8.90 -0.23
CA TRP A 24 -5.73 -8.21 -1.50
C TRP A 24 -4.27 -7.73 -1.61
N TRP A 25 -3.50 -7.73 -0.51
CA TRP A 25 -2.11 -7.25 -0.46
C TRP A 25 -1.20 -7.87 -1.53
N PRO A 26 -1.25 -9.19 -1.81
CA PRO A 26 -0.39 -9.78 -2.84
C PRO A 26 -0.70 -9.27 -4.26
N ASP A 27 -1.96 -8.94 -4.55
CA ASP A 27 -2.33 -8.38 -5.87
C ASP A 27 -1.78 -6.96 -6.03
N TRP A 28 -1.98 -6.13 -5.00
CA TRP A 28 -1.42 -4.79 -4.96
C TRP A 28 0.11 -4.80 -4.99
N GLN A 29 0.77 -5.72 -4.27
CA GLN A 29 2.22 -5.87 -4.29
C GLN A 29 2.75 -6.16 -5.71
N LYS A 30 2.07 -7.04 -6.46
CA LYS A 30 2.42 -7.33 -7.88
C LYS A 30 2.25 -6.10 -8.76
N TRP A 31 1.22 -5.29 -8.52
CA TRP A 31 0.98 -4.06 -9.27
C TRP A 31 2.03 -2.99 -8.96
N ILE A 32 2.33 -2.74 -7.68
CA ILE A 32 3.27 -1.68 -7.27
C ILE A 32 4.72 -2.05 -7.59
N ALA A 33 5.11 -3.33 -7.54
CA ALA A 33 6.47 -3.76 -7.87
C ALA A 33 6.92 -3.31 -9.28
N LYS A 34 5.99 -3.26 -10.25
CA LYS A 34 6.25 -2.77 -11.61
C LYS A 34 6.47 -1.25 -11.68
N LYS A 35 6.13 -0.53 -10.62
CA LYS A 35 6.17 0.94 -10.50
C LYS A 35 7.21 1.43 -9.50
N SER A 36 7.83 0.55 -8.72
CA SER A 36 8.77 0.90 -7.65
C SER A 36 10.23 1.05 -8.08
N GLY A 37 10.52 0.99 -9.38
CA GLY A 37 11.91 1.00 -9.89
C GLY A 37 12.67 -0.28 -9.56
N GLY A 38 14.00 -0.22 -9.66
CA GLY A 38 14.88 -1.35 -9.36
C GLY A 38 15.22 -1.48 -7.87
N GLN A 39 15.79 -2.64 -7.51
CA GLN A 39 16.31 -2.85 -6.16
C GLN A 39 17.60 -2.06 -5.95
N VAL A 40 17.73 -1.48 -4.76
CA VAL A 40 18.92 -0.75 -4.30
C VAL A 40 19.25 -1.17 -2.87
N ALA A 41 20.46 -0.87 -2.40
CA ALA A 41 20.83 -1.08 -1.00
C ALA A 41 19.85 -0.36 -0.05
N ALA A 42 19.48 -1.02 1.05
CA ALA A 42 18.59 -0.45 2.05
C ALA A 42 19.21 0.81 2.66
N ARG A 43 18.39 1.85 2.86
CA ARG A 43 18.80 3.10 3.50
C ARG A 43 18.49 3.05 4.99
N ARG A 44 19.34 3.67 5.81
CA ARG A 44 19.07 3.86 7.24
C ARG A 44 18.35 5.20 7.45
N PRO A 45 17.24 5.24 8.21
CA PRO A 45 16.60 6.50 8.58
C PRO A 45 17.59 7.42 9.29
N GLY A 46 17.66 8.68 8.86
CA GLY A 46 18.56 9.69 9.45
C GLY A 46 19.91 9.88 8.74
N ASP A 47 20.33 8.99 7.84
CA ASP A 47 21.64 9.07 7.15
C ASP A 47 21.72 10.17 6.07
N GLY A 48 20.63 10.88 5.82
CA GLY A 48 20.54 11.95 4.82
C GLY A 48 20.72 13.35 5.42
N LYS A 49 20.14 14.35 4.75
CA LYS A 49 20.11 15.75 5.24
C LYS A 49 19.19 15.95 6.44
N LEU A 50 18.32 14.98 6.72
CA LEU A 50 17.31 15.06 7.78
C LEU A 50 17.66 14.03 8.85
N THR A 51 17.84 14.49 10.08
CA THR A 51 18.06 13.65 11.25
C THR A 51 16.76 12.97 11.68
N ALA A 52 16.85 11.76 12.22
CA ALA A 52 15.72 11.13 12.90
C ALA A 52 15.37 11.95 14.15
N ILE A 53 14.07 12.23 14.35
CA ILE A 53 13.58 13.08 15.44
C ILE A 53 13.20 12.23 16.66
N GLU A 54 12.46 11.14 16.42
CA GLU A 54 12.00 10.19 17.43
C GLU A 54 11.72 8.83 16.77
N ASP A 55 11.60 7.77 17.57
CA ASP A 55 11.20 6.45 17.08
C ASP A 55 9.71 6.42 16.71
N ALA A 56 9.36 5.63 15.69
CA ALA A 56 7.96 5.36 15.33
C ALA A 56 7.23 4.68 16.50
N PRO A 57 5.91 4.93 16.71
CA PRO A 57 4.97 5.62 15.82
C PRO A 57 4.97 7.15 15.95
N GLY A 58 5.83 7.72 16.78
CA GLY A 58 5.89 9.14 17.06
C GLY A 58 4.78 9.64 18.00
N THR A 59 5.02 10.83 18.53
CA THR A 59 4.17 11.47 19.54
C THR A 59 2.74 11.70 19.06
N TYR A 60 2.55 12.04 17.78
CA TYR A 60 1.24 12.39 17.23
C TYR A 60 0.30 11.19 17.17
N ALA A 61 0.80 10.02 16.76
CA ALA A 61 0.01 8.79 16.73
C ALA A 61 -0.19 8.19 18.14
N ALA A 62 0.69 8.51 19.08
CA ALA A 62 0.59 8.06 20.47
C ALA A 62 -0.45 8.84 21.29
N VAL A 63 -0.97 9.96 20.77
CA VAL A 63 -2.03 10.73 21.45
C VAL A 63 -3.30 9.88 21.53
N ARG A 64 -3.78 9.66 22.75
CA ARG A 64 -5.15 9.17 22.98
C ARG A 64 -6.05 10.38 23.20
N LEU A 65 -7.12 10.48 22.40
CA LEU A 65 -8.24 11.37 22.70
C LEU A 65 -9.01 10.75 23.87
N GLY A 66 -8.91 11.38 25.03
CA GLY A 66 -9.70 11.06 26.22
C GLY A 66 -11.03 11.80 26.23
#